data_AF-A0A2N0HYD1-F1
#
_entry.id   AF-A0A2N0HYD1-F1
#
_cell.length_a   1.000
_cell.length_b   1.000
_cell.length_c   1.000
_cell.angle_alpha   90.00
_cell.angle_beta   90.00
_cell.angle_gamma   90.00
#
_symmetry.space_group_name_H-M   'P 1'
#
loop_
_entity.id
_entity.type
_entity.pdbx_description
1 polymer ?
#
loop_
_entity_poly.entity_id
_entity_poly.type
_entity_poly.pdbx_seq_one_letter_code
_entity_poly.pdbx_strand_id
1 'polypeptide(L)' 'MSVYAVTIPCFAQMLRSLTTLLIKGEERAQALGFDAQHLLDVRLAPDMHTLAAPWRRKPCVG' A
#
# COMPACT_ATOMS: atom_id res chain seq x y z
N MET A 1 -23.20 21.50 -5.97
CA MET A 1 -21.97 20.86 -5.45
C MET A 1 -21.39 19.98 -6.54
N SER A 2 -20.19 20.29 -7.04
CA SER A 2 -19.55 19.49 -8.11
C SER A 2 -18.92 18.23 -7.55
N VAL A 3 -19.03 17.11 -8.27
CA VAL A 3 -18.40 15.83 -7.91
C VAL A 3 -16.91 16.01 -7.64
N TYR A 4 -16.21 16.81 -8.44
CA TYR A 4 -14.79 17.13 -8.26
C TYR A 4 -14.49 17.79 -6.91
N ALA A 5 -15.35 18.71 -6.46
CA ALA A 5 -15.17 19.43 -5.20
C ALA A 5 -15.35 18.53 -3.96
N VAL A 6 -16.00 17.37 -4.12
CA VAL A 6 -16.21 16.39 -3.05
C VAL A 6 -15.18 15.26 -3.11
N THR A 7 -14.87 14.75 -4.30
CA THR A 7 -13.98 13.58 -4.46
C THR A 7 -12.53 13.91 -4.18
N ILE A 8 -12.03 15.07 -4.63
CA ILE A 8 -10.63 15.47 -4.43
C ILE A 8 -10.24 15.56 -2.94
N PRO A 9 -10.95 16.33 -2.08
CA PRO A 9 -10.57 16.39 -0.67
C PRO A 9 -10.76 15.05 0.05
N CYS A 10 -11.75 14.24 -0.35
CA CYS A 10 -11.99 12.92 0.20
C CYS A 10 -10.83 11.96 -0.12
N PHE A 11 -10.42 11.85 -1.38
CA PHE A 11 -9.29 11.02 -1.78
C PHE A 11 -7.98 11.52 -1.19
N ALA A 12 -7.76 12.83 -1.15
CA ALA A 12 -6.57 13.39 -0.50
C ALA A 12 -6.53 13.02 0.99
N GLN A 13 -7.67 13.03 1.70
CA GLN A 13 -7.74 12.59 3.09
C GLN A 13 -7.46 11.10 3.23
N MET A 14 -8.04 10.27 2.38
CA MET A 14 -7.82 8.83 2.38
C MET A 14 -6.34 8.49 2.15
N LEU A 15 -5.67 9.16 1.22
CA LEU A 15 -4.25 8.98 0.95
C LEU A 15 -3.38 9.42 2.13
N ARG A 16 -3.70 10.55 2.79
CA ARG A 16 -3.00 10.98 4.01
C ARG A 16 -3.11 9.94 5.13
N SER A 17 -4.32 9.41 5.36
CA SER A 17 -4.54 8.35 6.33
C SER A 17 -3.75 7.08 5.99
N LEU A 18 -3.68 6.71 4.71
CA LEU A 18 -2.89 5.58 4.25
C LEU A 18 -1.39 5.79 4.53
N THR A 19 -0.85 6.98 4.24
CA THR A 19 0.55 7.31 4.57
C THR A 19 0.83 7.18 6.06
N THR A 20 -0.06 7.67 6.92
CA THR A 20 0.11 7.53 8.38
C THR A 20 0.11 6.07 8.83
N LEU A 21 -0.68 5.20 8.21
CA LEU A 21 -0.67 3.77 8.50
C LEU A 21 0.65 3.10 8.08
N LEU A 22 1.19 3.47 6.92
CA LEU A 22 2.47 2.95 6.44
C LEU A 22 3.63 3.34 7.36
N ILE A 23 3.68 4.59 7.81
CA ILE A 23 4.71 5.06 8.77
C ILE A 23 4.65 4.25 10.07
N LYS A 24 3.46 4.05 10.63
CA LYS A 24 3.30 3.23 11.85
C LYS A 24 3.67 1.77 11.62
N GLY A 25 3.39 1.25 10.42
CA GLY A 25 3.80 -0.09 10.02
C GLY A 25 5.31 -0.24 10.00
N GLU A 26 6.01 0.76 9.44
CA GLU A 26 7.47 0.83 9.41
C GLU A 26 8.07 0.94 10.82
N GLU A 27 7.56 1.85 11.66
CA GLU A 27 7.99 2.00 13.06
C GLU A 27 7.84 0.68 13.84
N ARG A 28 6.72 -0.03 13.63
CA ARG A 28 6.47 -1.34 14.24
C ARG A 28 7.41 -2.42 13.69
N ALA A 29 7.73 -2.38 12.39
CA ALA A 29 8.66 -3.29 11.76
C ALA A 29 10.06 -3.15 12.38
N GLN A 30 10.53 -1.90 12.49
CA GLN A 30 11.81 -1.56 13.09
C GLN A 30 11.89 -2.00 14.55
N ALA A 31 10.83 -1.75 15.34
CA ALA A 31 10.77 -2.17 16.74
C ALA A 31 10.81 -3.70 16.93
N LEU A 32 10.32 -4.46 15.94
CA LEU A 32 10.32 -5.92 15.96
C LEU A 32 11.53 -6.54 15.24
N GLY A 33 12.42 -5.72 14.66
CA GLY A 33 13.58 -6.17 13.90
C GLY A 33 13.25 -6.75 12.52
N PHE A 34 12.07 -6.43 11.96
CA PHE A 34 11.69 -6.81 10.61
C PHE A 34 12.24 -5.82 9.58
N ASP A 35 12.72 -6.34 8.45
CA ASP A 35 13.07 -5.52 7.29
C ASP A 35 11.80 -4.95 6.65
N ALA A 36 11.75 -3.63 6.50
CA ALA A 36 10.62 -2.93 5.89
C ALA A 36 10.35 -3.40 4.45
N GLN A 37 11.38 -3.81 3.71
CA GLN A 37 11.20 -4.38 2.37
C GLN A 37 10.47 -5.71 2.41
N HIS A 38 10.70 -6.53 3.43
CA HIS A 38 10.00 -7.80 3.61
C HIS A 38 8.50 -7.58 3.77
N LEU A 39 8.08 -6.59 4.56
CA LEU A 39 6.65 -6.29 4.75
C LEU A 39 5.96 -5.82 3.46
N LEU A 40 6.70 -5.15 2.58
CA LEU A 40 6.21 -4.68 1.29
C LEU A 40 6.03 -5.80 0.27
N ASP A 41 6.84 -6.85 0.37
CA ASP A 41 6.78 -8.05 -0.47
C ASP A 41 5.85 -9.14 0.07
N VAL A 42 5.44 -9.06 1.34
CA VAL A 42 4.48 -9.99 1.93
C VAL A 42 3.09 -9.77 1.33
N ARG A 43 2.41 -10.89 1.03
CA ARG A 43 1.00 -10.90 0.63
C ARG A 43 0.15 -11.29 1.81
N LEU A 44 -1.02 -10.65 1.92
CA LEU A 44 -2.02 -11.05 2.91
C LEU A 44 -2.67 -12.41 2.56
N ALA A 45 -2.72 -12.78 1.28
CA ALA A 45 -3.20 -14.05 0.77
C ALA A 45 -2.53 -14.36 -0.59
N PRO A 46 -2.43 -15.64 -0.99
CA PRO A 46 -1.73 -16.05 -2.22
C PRO A 46 -2.33 -15.50 -3.52
N ASP A 47 -3.60 -15.08 -3.52
CA ASP A 47 -4.29 -14.47 -4.67
C ASP A 47 -4.20 -12.93 -4.71
N MET A 48 -3.76 -12.30 -3.62
CA MET A 48 -3.67 -10.85 -3.52
C MET A 48 -2.33 -10.31 -4.03
N HIS A 49 -2.33 -9.08 -4.53
CA HIS A 49 -1.09 -8.38 -4.87
C HIS A 49 -0.26 -8.07 -3.60
N THR A 50 1.07 -8.04 -3.74
CA THR A 50 1.93 -7.54 -2.65
C THR A 50 1.68 -6.05 -2.48
N LEU A 51 1.94 -5.52 -1.29
CA LEU A 51 1.74 -4.10 -0.98
C LEU A 51 2.57 -3.18 -1.89
N ALA A 52 3.77 -3.61 -2.29
CA ALA A 52 4.62 -2.86 -3.20
C ALA A 52 4.55 -3.29 -4.67
N ALA A 53 3.74 -4.29 -5.05
CA ALA A 53 3.73 -4.79 -6.42
C ALA A 53 3.35 -3.68 -7.41
N PRO A 54 4.31 -3.13 -8.19
CA PRO A 54 4.00 -2.24 -9.28
C PRO A 54 3.79 -3.14 -10.49
N TRP A 55 2.55 -3.61 -10.70
CA TRP A 55 2.10 -4.31 -11.91
C TRP A 55 3.19 -5.11 -12.66
N ARG A 56 3.90 -6.02 -11.97
CA ARG A 56 4.83 -6.93 -12.63
C ARG A 56 3.97 -7.95 -13.37
N ARG A 57 3.41 -7.53 -14.51
CA ARG A 57 2.84 -8.41 -15.54
C ARG A 57 3.95 -9.40 -15.86
N LYS A 58 3.89 -10.59 -15.27
CA LYS A 58 4.56 -11.76 -15.83
C LYS A 58 3.94 -11.90 -17.23
N PRO A 59 4.73 -11.80 -18.32
CA PRO A 59 4.18 -12.11 -19.63
C PRO A 59 3.71 -13.57 -19.57
N CYS A 60 2.42 -13.78 -19.82
CA CYS A 60 1.91 -15.12 -20.10
C CYS A 60 2.60 -15.58 -21.39
N VAL A 61 3.63 -16.41 -21.26
CA VAL A 61 4.15 -17.21 -22.37
C VAL A 61 3.32 -18.48 -22.40
N GLY A 62 2.49 -18.59 -23.43
CA GLY A 62 1.73 -19.77 -23.82
C GLY A 62 1.58 -19.75 -25.33
#